data_AF-A0A2L2WSP8-F1
#
_entry.id   AF-A0A2L2WSP8-F1
#
_cell.length_a   1.000
_cell.length_b   1.000
_cell.length_c   1.000
_cell.angle_alpha   90.00
_cell.angle_beta   90.00
_cell.angle_gamma   90.00
#
_symmetry.space_group_name_H-M   'P 1'
#
loop_
_entity.id
_entity.type
_entity.pdbx_description
1 polymer ?
#
loop_
_entity_poly.entity_id
_entity_poly.type
_entity_poly.pdbx_seq_one_letter_code
_entity_poly.pdbx_strand_id
1 'polypeptide(L)'
;MAQRIKTNIKFHKGLDKAADKIYGFVTKSNKSWRGCNVTDEKKKIVFVDPAIEPNIIPNMLYKCSLVPMRNDQGFIAKSATLIQFPGTISTVCRKNVFVVSVKFGNKVFIYDPASKDRRKRDIKSIADALRVRMDLLDAQTVTEDFVNNACMIKRLYEQSQSHV
;
A
#
# COMPACT_ATOMS: atom_id res chain seq x y z
N MET A 1 2.05 34.58 5.04
CA MET A 1 2.54 33.32 4.40
C MET A 1 1.42 32.28 4.48
N ALA A 2 1.02 31.67 3.37
CA ALA A 2 0.01 30.61 3.40
C ALA A 2 0.55 29.39 4.18
N GLN A 3 -0.19 28.94 5.19
CA GLN A 3 0.21 27.82 6.03
C GLN A 3 0.25 26.54 5.18
N ARG A 4 1.45 26.04 4.89
CA ARG A 4 1.64 24.76 4.20
C ARG A 4 1.36 23.63 5.17
N ILE A 5 0.30 22.86 4.90
CA ILE A 5 -0.10 21.71 5.71
C ILE A 5 0.57 20.47 5.12
N LYS A 6 1.25 19.68 5.96
CA LYS A 6 1.86 18.40 5.54
C LYS A 6 1.04 17.25 6.09
N THR A 7 0.60 16.34 5.22
CA THR A 7 -0.20 15.19 5.64
C THR A 7 -0.13 14.06 4.62
N ASN A 8 -0.53 12.85 5.02
CA ASN A 8 -0.56 11.70 4.14
C ASN A 8 -1.97 11.52 3.59
N ILE A 9 -2.11 11.37 2.27
CA ILE A 9 -3.40 11.25 1.59
C ILE A 9 -3.37 10.06 0.66
N LYS A 10 -4.45 9.29 0.66
CA LYS A 10 -4.74 8.32 -0.40
C LYS A 10 -5.68 8.99 -1.40
N PHE A 11 -5.27 9.03 -2.66
CA PHE A 11 -6.06 9.62 -3.73
C PHE A 11 -6.94 8.58 -4.41
N HIS A 12 -8.08 9.03 -4.91
CA HIS A 12 -9.09 8.27 -5.64
C HIS A 12 -9.36 8.97 -6.98
N LYS A 13 -9.82 8.20 -7.97
CA LYS A 13 -10.24 8.72 -9.27
C LYS A 13 -11.76 8.57 -9.41
N GLY A 14 -12.40 9.51 -10.11
CA GLY A 14 -13.80 9.39 -10.50
C GLY A 14 -14.76 9.98 -9.48
N LEU A 15 -14.60 11.27 -9.17
CA LEU A 15 -15.58 11.99 -8.36
C LEU A 15 -16.85 12.18 -9.20
N ASP A 16 -18.03 11.85 -8.64
CA ASP A 16 -19.31 12.01 -9.33
C ASP A 16 -19.44 13.41 -9.96
N LYS A 17 -19.62 13.43 -11.29
CA LYS A 17 -19.66 14.59 -12.22
C LYS A 17 -18.33 15.12 -12.77
N ALA A 18 -17.18 14.59 -12.35
CA ALA A 18 -15.86 14.87 -12.94
C ALA A 18 -15.06 13.57 -13.06
N ALA A 19 -15.43 12.75 -14.05
CA ALA A 19 -14.99 11.37 -14.24
C ALA A 19 -13.46 11.16 -14.23
N ASP A 20 -12.67 12.19 -14.52
CA ASP A 20 -11.22 12.07 -14.63
C ASP A 20 -10.40 12.73 -13.52
N LYS A 21 -11.01 13.46 -12.58
CA LYS A 21 -10.23 14.17 -11.57
C LYS A 21 -9.76 13.26 -10.45
N ILE A 22 -8.50 13.45 -10.05
CA ILE A 22 -7.92 12.80 -8.88
C ILE A 22 -8.20 13.64 -7.64
N TYR A 23 -8.79 13.02 -6.62
CA TYR A 23 -9.20 13.67 -5.39
C TYR A 23 -8.87 12.83 -4.16
N GLY A 24 -8.75 13.49 -3.02
CA GLY A 24 -8.61 12.86 -1.72
C GLY A 24 -9.37 13.64 -0.67
N PHE A 25 -9.29 13.20 0.58
CA PHE A 25 -9.98 13.85 1.68
C PHE A 25 -9.04 14.07 2.86
N VAL A 26 -9.29 15.17 3.57
CA VAL A 26 -8.66 15.47 4.85
C VAL A 26 -9.72 15.83 5.87
N THR A 27 -9.48 15.48 7.12
CA THR A 27 -10.29 15.88 8.26
C THR A 27 -9.42 16.59 9.28
N LYS A 28 -10.03 17.47 10.07
CA LYS A 28 -9.32 18.21 11.11
C LYS A 28 -9.45 17.45 12.43
N SER A 29 -8.32 17.05 13.00
CA SER A 29 -8.22 16.38 14.30
C SER A 29 -7.22 17.11 15.16
N ASN A 30 -7.58 17.46 16.40
CA ASN A 30 -6.67 18.11 17.37
C ASN A 30 -5.86 19.28 16.78
N LYS A 31 -6.53 20.18 16.05
CA LYS A 31 -5.94 21.37 15.37
C LYS A 31 -4.98 21.05 14.19
N SER A 32 -4.78 19.79 13.81
CA SER A 32 -4.02 19.39 12.61
C SER A 32 -4.92 18.74 11.56
N TRP A 33 -4.47 18.77 10.30
CA TRP A 33 -5.18 18.10 9.20
C TRP A 33 -4.56 16.74 8.93
N ARG A 34 -5.40 15.71 8.86
CA ARG A 34 -5.01 14.34 8.54
C ARG A 34 -5.79 13.84 7.33
N GLY A 35 -5.16 13.03 6.48
CA GLY A 35 -5.88 12.29 5.45
C GLY A 35 -6.96 11.39 6.07
N CYS A 36 -8.08 11.25 5.38
CA CYS A 36 -9.20 10.44 5.84
C CYS A 36 -9.84 9.69 4.68
N ASN A 37 -10.66 8.69 5.00
CA ASN A 37 -11.37 7.88 4.02
C ASN A 37 -12.61 8.62 3.48
N VAL A 38 -13.12 8.14 2.35
CA VAL A 38 -14.35 8.65 1.74
C VAL A 38 -15.55 8.54 2.68
N THR A 39 -15.57 7.54 3.57
CA THR A 39 -16.65 7.29 4.53
C THR A 39 -16.63 8.22 5.74
N ASP A 40 -15.52 8.92 6.01
CA ASP A 40 -15.36 9.69 7.24
C ASP A 40 -16.21 10.98 7.23
N GLU A 41 -16.70 11.38 8.39
CA GLU A 41 -17.48 12.62 8.57
C GLU A 41 -16.58 13.87 8.67
N LYS A 42 -17.16 15.05 8.41
CA LYS A 42 -16.48 16.36 8.54
C LYS A 42 -15.17 16.46 7.76
N LYS A 43 -15.18 15.93 6.54
CA LYS A 43 -14.04 15.94 5.61
C LYS A 43 -14.08 17.14 4.67
N LYS A 44 -12.91 17.68 4.33
CA LYS A 44 -12.70 18.63 3.23
C LYS A 44 -12.04 17.90 2.06
N ILE A 45 -12.41 18.28 0.85
CA ILE A 45 -11.84 17.71 -0.38
C ILE A 45 -10.44 18.25 -0.62
N VAL A 46 -9.58 17.40 -1.17
CA VAL A 46 -8.26 17.76 -1.66
C VAL A 46 -8.19 17.41 -3.14
N PHE A 47 -7.93 18.42 -3.97
CA PHE A 47 -7.60 18.19 -5.38
C PHE A 47 -6.09 18.17 -5.57
N VAL A 48 -5.64 17.46 -6.59
CA VAL A 48 -4.24 17.45 -6.99
C VAL A 48 -3.97 18.65 -7.91
N ASP A 49 -2.80 19.27 -7.78
CA ASP A 49 -2.36 20.28 -8.74
C ASP A 49 -2.21 19.65 -10.14
N PRO A 50 -2.76 20.25 -11.21
CA PRO A 50 -2.66 19.70 -12.57
C PRO A 50 -1.24 19.40 -13.02
N ALA A 51 -0.22 20.11 -12.49
CA ALA A 51 1.17 19.88 -12.81
C ALA A 51 1.72 18.52 -12.30
N ILE A 52 1.14 17.98 -11.23
CA ILE A 52 1.57 16.70 -10.64
C ILE A 52 0.53 15.58 -10.81
N GLU A 53 -0.71 15.91 -11.19
CA GLU A 53 -1.82 14.97 -11.36
C GLU A 53 -1.48 13.76 -12.26
N PRO A 54 -0.77 13.91 -13.40
CA PRO A 54 -0.41 12.76 -14.25
C PRO A 54 0.47 11.71 -13.56
N ASN A 55 1.18 12.08 -12.50
CA ASN A 55 2.10 11.19 -11.77
C ASN A 55 1.42 10.53 -10.55
N ILE A 56 0.15 10.82 -10.28
CA ILE A 56 -0.58 10.26 -9.15
C ILE A 56 -1.30 8.99 -9.56
N ILE A 57 -0.96 7.91 -8.86
CA ILE A 57 -1.58 6.59 -9.01
C ILE A 57 -2.67 6.46 -7.94
N PRO A 58 -3.94 6.24 -8.34
CA PRO A 58 -5.02 6.05 -7.39
C PRO A 58 -4.76 4.90 -6.41
N ASN A 59 -5.37 4.99 -5.23
CA ASN A 59 -5.31 4.01 -4.15
C ASN A 59 -3.93 3.81 -3.51
N MET A 60 -2.93 4.62 -3.88
CA MET A 60 -1.62 4.69 -3.22
C MET A 60 -1.58 5.81 -2.19
N LEU A 61 -0.71 5.68 -1.19
CA LEU A 61 -0.55 6.67 -0.12
C LEU A 61 0.59 7.63 -0.45
N TYR A 62 0.30 8.94 -0.39
CA TYR A 62 1.27 9.98 -0.71
C TYR A 62 1.48 10.92 0.47
N LYS A 63 2.74 11.30 0.70
CA LYS A 63 3.11 12.40 1.58
C LYS A 63 2.91 13.71 0.82
N CYS A 64 1.93 14.49 1.25
CA CYS A 64 1.46 15.67 0.51
C CYS A 64 1.77 16.98 1.23
N SER A 65 2.01 18.03 0.45
CA SER A 65 1.99 19.42 0.92
C SER A 65 0.77 20.12 0.35
N LEU A 66 -0.08 20.65 1.24
CA LEU A 66 -1.35 21.24 0.89
C LEU A 66 -1.34 22.76 1.04
N VAL A 67 -2.09 23.42 0.17
CA VAL A 67 -2.41 24.85 0.25
C VAL A 67 -3.93 25.00 0.26
N PRO A 68 -4.50 25.85 1.14
CA PRO A 68 -5.94 26.08 1.18
C PRO A 68 -6.43 26.70 -0.14
N MET A 69 -7.62 26.30 -0.57
CA MET A 69 -8.31 26.96 -1.69
C MET A 69 -8.78 28.36 -1.29
N ARG A 70 -8.95 29.25 -2.28
CA ARG A 70 -9.41 30.64 -2.06
C ARG A 70 -10.74 30.72 -1.28
N ASN A 71 -11.63 29.74 -1.45
CA ASN A 71 -12.95 29.72 -0.82
C ASN A 71 -13.00 28.93 0.50
N ASP A 72 -11.85 28.46 1.02
CA ASP A 72 -11.70 27.58 2.19
C ASP A 72 -12.55 26.27 2.15
N GLN A 73 -13.12 25.90 1.01
CA GLN A 73 -13.91 24.67 0.85
C GLN A 73 -13.05 23.40 0.75
N GLY A 74 -11.73 23.54 0.66
CA GLY A 74 -10.83 22.42 0.43
C GLY A 74 -9.38 22.84 0.31
N PHE A 75 -8.56 21.90 -0.14
CA PHE A 75 -7.12 22.09 -0.33
C PHE A 75 -6.69 21.66 -1.73
N ILE A 76 -5.54 22.19 -2.15
CA ILE A 76 -4.82 21.76 -3.33
C ILE A 76 -3.50 21.13 -2.89
N ALA A 77 -3.25 19.90 -3.29
CA ALA A 77 -1.97 19.23 -3.09
C ALA A 77 -0.96 19.76 -4.11
N LYS A 78 0.01 20.57 -3.63
CA LYS A 78 1.08 21.17 -4.44
C LYS A 78 2.26 20.24 -4.66
N SER A 79 2.46 19.28 -3.76
CA SER A 79 3.45 18.23 -3.90
C SER A 79 2.88 16.94 -3.35
N ALA A 80 3.23 15.81 -3.95
CA ALA A 80 2.86 14.49 -3.48
C ALA A 80 4.01 13.52 -3.78
N THR A 81 4.56 12.92 -2.73
CA THR A 81 5.63 11.92 -2.84
C THR A 81 5.05 10.58 -2.42
N LEU A 82 5.16 9.57 -3.28
CA LEU A 82 4.67 8.22 -3.00
C LEU A 82 5.37 7.68 -1.74
N ILE A 83 4.60 7.15 -0.81
CA ILE A 83 5.15 6.51 0.40
C ILE A 83 5.44 5.05 0.08
N GLN A 84 6.69 4.66 0.29
CA GLN A 84 7.15 3.28 0.22
C GLN A 84 7.34 2.75 1.64
N PHE A 85 6.91 1.52 1.87
CA PHE A 85 7.02 0.86 3.16
C PHE A 85 8.11 -0.21 3.09
N PRO A 86 8.99 -0.31 4.12
CA PRO A 86 9.93 -1.41 4.20
C PRO A 86 9.19 -2.75 4.31
N GLY A 87 9.67 -3.75 3.58
CA GLY A 87 9.20 -5.12 3.68
C GLY A 87 9.87 -5.87 4.82
N THR A 88 9.10 -6.65 5.56
CA THR A 88 9.60 -7.60 6.56
C THR A 88 9.17 -9.00 6.16
N ILE A 89 10.14 -9.90 6.04
CA ILE A 89 9.89 -11.32 5.76
C ILE A 89 9.94 -12.08 7.07
N SER A 90 9.00 -12.99 7.27
CA SER A 90 8.97 -13.88 8.42
C SER A 90 8.66 -15.29 7.97
N THR A 91 9.54 -16.21 8.35
CA THR A 91 9.47 -17.63 8.01
C THR A 91 9.16 -18.42 9.28
N VAL A 92 8.07 -19.19 9.24
CA VAL A 92 7.63 -20.08 10.33
C VAL A 92 7.74 -21.51 9.84
N CYS A 93 8.63 -22.27 10.47
CA CYS A 93 8.82 -23.69 10.24
C CYS A 93 8.82 -24.40 11.60
N ARG A 94 7.64 -24.73 12.12
CA ARG A 94 7.50 -25.43 13.41
C ARG A 94 6.39 -26.46 13.34
N LYS A 95 6.70 -27.69 13.81
CA LYS A 95 5.81 -28.85 13.73
C LYS A 95 5.39 -29.08 12.26
N ASN A 96 4.10 -28.89 11.95
CA ASN A 96 3.52 -29.06 10.62
C ASN A 96 3.12 -27.71 9.98
N VAL A 97 3.63 -26.59 10.50
CA VAL A 97 3.35 -25.25 9.97
C VAL A 97 4.56 -24.76 9.19
N PHE A 98 4.35 -24.51 7.91
CA PHE A 98 5.36 -24.14 6.92
C PHE A 98 4.90 -22.86 6.21
N VAL A 99 5.19 -21.68 6.77
CA VAL A 99 4.62 -20.43 6.26
C VAL A 99 5.70 -19.39 6.07
N VAL A 100 5.68 -18.71 4.92
CA VAL A 100 6.45 -17.49 4.68
C VAL A 100 5.48 -16.34 4.55
N SER A 101 5.75 -15.24 5.26
CA SER A 101 4.94 -14.04 5.18
C SER A 101 5.78 -12.82 4.85
N VAL A 102 5.25 -11.94 4.02
CA VAL A 102 5.84 -10.64 3.68
C VAL A 102 4.88 -9.56 4.15
N LYS A 103 5.31 -8.73 5.10
CA LYS A 103 4.52 -7.64 5.67
C LYS A 103 5.13 -6.29 5.31
N PHE A 104 4.31 -5.36 4.82
CA PHE A 104 4.72 -3.98 4.57
C PHE A 104 3.51 -3.05 4.68
N GLY A 105 3.66 -1.93 5.37
CA GLY A 105 2.53 -1.05 5.72
C GLY A 105 1.41 -1.86 6.38
N ASN A 106 0.21 -1.82 5.78
CA ASN A 106 -0.97 -2.56 6.24
C ASN A 106 -1.24 -3.84 5.42
N LYS A 107 -0.28 -4.31 4.62
CA LYS A 107 -0.45 -5.46 3.72
C LYS A 107 0.37 -6.65 4.21
N VAL A 108 -0.18 -7.83 4.01
CA VAL A 108 0.46 -9.11 4.32
C VAL A 108 0.24 -10.07 3.16
N PHE A 109 1.34 -10.55 2.57
CA PHE A 109 1.35 -11.66 1.63
C PHE A 109 1.78 -12.90 2.38
N ILE A 110 1.10 -14.03 2.13
CA ILE A 110 1.34 -15.28 2.85
C ILE A 110 1.50 -16.38 1.81
N TYR A 111 2.62 -17.07 1.89
CA TYR A 111 2.86 -18.35 1.27
C TYR A 111 2.71 -19.46 2.31
N ASP A 112 1.85 -20.42 2.01
CA ASP A 112 1.57 -21.60 2.81
C ASP A 112 1.32 -22.77 1.83
N PRO A 113 2.26 -23.74 1.71
CA PRO A 113 2.15 -24.86 0.79
C PRO A 113 1.01 -25.82 1.15
N ALA A 114 0.55 -25.84 2.41
CA ALA A 114 -0.57 -26.66 2.86
C ALA A 114 -1.94 -25.99 2.64
N SER A 115 -1.96 -24.69 2.30
CA SER A 115 -3.21 -23.93 2.19
C SER A 115 -4.14 -24.47 1.10
N LYS A 116 -5.45 -24.47 1.29
CA LYS A 116 -6.39 -24.79 0.19
C LYS A 116 -6.53 -23.65 -0.82
N ASP A 117 -6.16 -22.43 -0.46
CA ASP A 117 -6.21 -21.26 -1.34
C ASP A 117 -5.00 -21.25 -2.28
N ARG A 118 -5.24 -21.39 -3.58
CA ARG A 118 -4.19 -21.34 -4.61
C ARG A 118 -3.36 -20.05 -4.53
N ARG A 119 -3.96 -18.93 -4.15
CA ARG A 119 -3.27 -17.63 -4.02
C ARG A 119 -2.22 -17.63 -2.91
N LYS A 120 -2.32 -18.55 -1.95
CA LYS A 120 -1.37 -18.74 -0.86
C LYS A 120 -0.40 -19.89 -1.11
N ARG A 121 -0.68 -20.79 -2.06
CA ARG A 121 0.21 -21.91 -2.43
C ARG A 121 1.12 -21.64 -3.62
N ASP A 122 0.86 -20.61 -4.39
CA ASP A 122 1.61 -20.34 -5.62
C ASP A 122 2.67 -19.26 -5.40
N ILE A 123 3.93 -19.71 -5.27
CA ILE A 123 5.09 -18.84 -5.10
C ILE A 123 5.18 -17.82 -6.24
N LYS A 124 4.95 -18.25 -7.50
CA LYS A 124 5.09 -17.39 -8.67
C LYS A 124 4.04 -16.29 -8.64
N SER A 125 2.78 -16.66 -8.39
CA SER A 125 1.69 -15.69 -8.30
C SER A 125 1.93 -14.64 -7.19
N ILE A 126 2.45 -15.07 -6.03
CA ILE A 126 2.79 -14.13 -4.94
C ILE A 126 3.97 -13.23 -5.32
N ALA A 127 5.02 -13.80 -5.94
CA ALA A 127 6.19 -13.05 -6.37
C ALA A 127 5.83 -12.00 -7.43
N ASP A 128 5.03 -12.37 -8.43
CA ASP A 128 4.57 -11.44 -9.47
C ASP A 128 3.73 -10.31 -8.87
N ALA A 129 2.90 -10.62 -7.87
CA ALA A 129 2.14 -9.62 -7.13
C ALA A 129 3.00 -8.69 -6.26
N LEU A 130 4.17 -9.13 -5.79
CA LEU A 130 5.13 -8.31 -5.03
C LEU A 130 5.98 -7.41 -5.94
N ARG A 131 6.40 -7.88 -7.12
CA ARG A 131 7.25 -7.11 -8.06
C ARG A 131 6.60 -5.84 -8.59
N VAL A 132 5.28 -5.87 -8.81
CA VAL A 132 4.53 -4.73 -9.35
C VAL A 132 4.20 -3.67 -8.29
N ARG A 133 4.64 -3.85 -7.04
CA ARG A 133 4.29 -2.99 -5.92
C ARG A 133 5.18 -1.76 -5.88
N MET A 134 4.60 -0.60 -6.19
CA MET A 134 5.30 0.69 -6.09
C MET A 134 5.40 1.23 -4.66
N ASP A 135 4.55 0.76 -3.75
CA ASP A 135 4.52 1.14 -2.33
C ASP A 135 5.32 0.19 -1.43
N LEU A 136 6.00 -0.80 -2.02
CA LEU A 136 6.98 -1.64 -1.33
C LEU A 136 8.37 -1.08 -1.64
N LEU A 137 9.12 -0.75 -0.59
CA LEU A 137 10.51 -0.37 -0.73
C LEU A 137 11.32 -1.58 -1.21
N ASP A 138 12.17 -1.37 -2.22
CA ASP A 138 13.04 -2.41 -2.80
C ASP A 138 12.29 -3.69 -3.19
N ALA A 139 11.15 -3.53 -3.88
CA ALA A 139 10.23 -4.61 -4.23
C ALA A 139 10.90 -5.81 -4.92
N GLN A 140 11.93 -5.59 -5.74
CA GLN A 140 12.68 -6.67 -6.39
C GLN A 140 13.45 -7.50 -5.36
N THR A 141 14.29 -6.87 -4.54
CA THR A 141 15.06 -7.52 -3.48
C THR A 141 14.15 -8.28 -2.51
N VAL A 142 13.08 -7.64 -2.04
CA VAL A 142 12.11 -8.29 -1.14
C VAL A 142 11.43 -9.49 -1.81
N THR A 143 11.19 -9.42 -3.12
CA THR A 143 10.61 -10.55 -3.85
C THR A 143 11.60 -11.71 -3.98
N GLU A 144 12.87 -11.43 -4.28
CA GLU A 144 13.91 -12.45 -4.39
C GLU A 144 14.10 -13.17 -3.05
N ASP A 145 14.20 -12.41 -1.96
CA ASP A 145 14.28 -12.97 -0.61
C ASP A 145 13.05 -13.81 -0.27
N PHE A 146 11.86 -13.34 -0.65
CA PHE A 146 10.62 -14.11 -0.49
C PHE A 146 10.69 -15.44 -1.26
N VAL A 147 11.08 -15.42 -2.53
CA VAL A 147 11.18 -16.62 -3.37
C VAL A 147 12.17 -17.62 -2.78
N ASN A 148 13.33 -17.15 -2.32
CA ASN A 148 14.34 -18.00 -1.67
C ASN A 148 13.77 -18.69 -0.43
N ASN A 149 13.13 -17.93 0.47
CA ASN A 149 12.49 -18.47 1.66
C ASN A 149 11.35 -19.44 1.33
N ALA A 150 10.49 -19.09 0.35
CA ALA A 150 9.36 -19.90 -0.05
C ALA A 150 9.79 -21.23 -0.69
N CYS A 151 10.83 -21.22 -1.52
CA CYS A 151 11.42 -22.42 -2.10
C CYS A 151 12.02 -23.34 -1.03
N MET A 152 12.73 -22.79 -0.05
CA MET A 152 13.25 -23.55 1.09
C MET A 152 12.11 -24.20 1.88
N ILE A 153 11.08 -23.44 2.20
CA ILE A 153 9.92 -23.92 2.97
C ILE A 153 9.11 -24.96 2.19
N LYS A 154 8.97 -24.80 0.88
CA LYS A 154 8.34 -25.80 0.01
C LYS A 154 9.05 -27.15 0.10
N ARG A 155 10.39 -27.16 0.02
CA ARG A 155 11.20 -28.38 0.12
C ARG A 155 11.05 -29.05 1.49
N LEU A 156 11.09 -28.26 2.57
CA LEU A 156 10.91 -28.78 3.93
C LEU A 156 9.50 -29.37 4.13
N TYR A 157 8.47 -28.73 3.56
CA TYR A 157 7.12 -29.26 3.57
C TYR A 157 7.03 -30.59 2.82
N GLU A 158 7.55 -30.68 1.60
CA GLU A 158 7.55 -31.92 0.80
C GLU A 158 8.27 -33.07 1.53
N GLN A 159 9.42 -32.80 2.16
CA GLN A 159 10.14 -33.79 2.98
C GLN A 159 9.34 -34.23 4.22
N SER A 160 8.59 -33.32 4.85
CA SER A 160 7.73 -33.66 5.99
C SER A 160 6.57 -34.59 5.59
N GLN A 161 6.11 -34.52 4.34
CA GLN A 161 5.04 -35.39 3.84
C GLN A 161 5.57 -36.76 3.39
N SER A 162 6.84 -36.88 3.02
CA SER A 162 7.42 -38.15 2.56
C SER A 162 7.84 -39.10 3.70
N HIS A 163 7.86 -38.60 4.94
CA HIS A 163 8.20 -39.36 6.16
C HIS A 163 6.96 -39.71 7.00
N VAL A 164 5.77 -39.57 6.41
CA VAL A 164 4.47 -39.99 6.96
C VAL A 164 3.94 -41.12 6.08
#